data_AF-A0A645GD71-F1
#
_entry.id   AF-A0A645GD71-F1
#
_cell.length_a   1.000
_cell.length_b   1.000
_cell.length_c   1.000
_cell.angle_alpha   90.00
_cell.angle_beta   90.00
_cell.angle_gamma   90.00
#
_symmetry.space_group_name_H-M   'P 1'
#
loop_
_entity.id
_entity.type
_entity.pdbx_description
1 polymer ?
#
loop_
_entity_poly.entity_id
_entity_poly.type
_entity_poly.pdbx_seq_one_letter_code
_entity_poly.pdbx_strand_id
1 'polypeptide(L)' 'MLRKPQSGALRGTRLQAIMDMDVGAMMTVIPRISTPTLTAQEMAEMDPADLTALSVEVVTFLLKKSVLAGLPTA' A
#
# COMPACT_ATOMS: atom_id res chain seq x y z
N MET A 1 -12.03 1.33 1.15
CA MET A 1 -11.24 2.42 1.77
C MET A 1 -10.00 1.83 2.44
N LEU A 2 -8.83 2.50 2.36
CA LEU A 2 -7.62 2.08 3.06
C LEU A 2 -7.44 2.84 4.39
N ARG A 3 -7.13 2.10 5.45
CA ARG A 3 -6.78 2.64 6.76
C ARG A 3 -5.27 2.76 6.87
N LYS A 4 -4.79 3.76 7.60
CA LYS A 4 -3.37 3.88 7.96
C LYS A 4 -2.86 2.60 8.66
N PRO A 5 -1.83 1.91 8.14
CA PRO A 5 -1.32 0.69 8.73
C PRO A 5 -0.73 0.93 10.13
N GLN A 6 -1.04 0.02 11.06
CA GLN A 6 -0.21 -0.18 12.24
C GLN A 6 0.97 -1.10 11.87
N SER A 7 2.05 -1.07 12.65
CA SER A 7 3.27 -1.87 12.38
C SER A 7 2.98 -3.36 12.18
N GLY A 8 2.02 -3.93 12.93
CA GLY A 8 1.60 -5.33 12.79
C GLY A 8 0.99 -5.68 11.43
N ALA A 9 0.43 -4.71 10.69
CA ALA A 9 -0.10 -4.94 9.35
C ALA A 9 1.01 -5.23 8.32
N LEU A 10 2.24 -4.76 8.57
CA LEU A 10 3.39 -4.92 7.68
C LEU A 10 4.16 -6.23 7.94
N ARG A 11 3.72 -7.05 8.89
CA ARG A 11 4.41 -8.30 9.27
C ARG A 11 4.63 -9.22 8.06
N GLY A 12 5.81 -9.83 7.99
CA GLY A 12 6.15 -10.75 6.89
C GLY A 12 6.45 -10.06 5.55
N THR A 13 6.59 -8.73 5.53
CA THR A 13 7.05 -7.97 4.35
C THR A 13 8.27 -7.14 4.70
N ARG A 14 9.13 -6.89 3.70
CA ARG A 14 10.28 -5.98 3.86
C ARG A 14 9.80 -4.55 3.63
N LEU A 15 10.16 -3.62 4.51
CA LEU A 15 9.79 -2.21 4.33
C LEU A 15 10.29 -1.64 3.00
N GLN A 16 11.50 -2.02 2.58
CA GLN A 16 12.03 -1.65 1.26
C GLN A 16 11.14 -2.13 0.12
N ALA A 17 10.65 -3.38 0.17
CA ALA A 17 9.74 -3.90 -0.86
C ALA A 17 8.42 -3.11 -0.93
N ILE A 18 7.92 -2.59 0.19
CA ILE A 18 6.76 -1.69 0.18
C ILE A 18 7.12 -0.35 -0.47
N MET A 19 8.28 0.22 -0.15
CA MET A 19 8.76 1.48 -0.74
C MET A 19 8.99 1.36 -2.24
N ASP A 20 9.47 0.21 -2.71
CA ASP A 20 9.67 -0.12 -4.12
C ASP A 20 8.36 -0.52 -4.83
N MET A 21 7.22 -0.45 -4.12
CA MET A 21 5.90 -0.83 -4.62
C MET A 21 5.84 -2.27 -5.17
N ASP A 22 6.58 -3.20 -4.55
CA ASP A 22 6.60 -4.61 -4.92
C ASP A 22 5.19 -5.21 -4.82
N VAL A 23 4.72 -5.81 -5.93
CA VAL A 23 3.36 -6.34 -6.04
C VAL A 23 3.07 -7.40 -4.99
N GLY A 24 4.03 -8.28 -4.69
CA GLY A 24 3.84 -9.33 -3.67
C GLY A 24 3.69 -8.77 -2.26
N ALA A 25 4.50 -7.75 -1.92
CA ALA A 25 4.37 -7.02 -0.67
C ALA A 25 3.02 -6.29 -0.59
N MET A 26 2.57 -5.65 -1.66
CA MET A 26 1.30 -4.92 -1.72
C MET A 26 0.09 -5.86 -1.59
N MET A 27 0.11 -7.01 -2.28
CA MET A 27 -0.89 -8.07 -2.14
C MET A 27 -0.96 -8.63 -0.72
N THR A 28 0.11 -8.51 0.06
CA THR A 28 0.13 -8.93 1.47
C THR A 28 -0.41 -7.84 2.40
N VAL A 29 -0.10 -6.57 2.14
CA VAL A 29 -0.40 -5.44 3.03
C VAL A 29 -1.78 -4.86 2.78
N ILE A 30 -2.15 -4.61 1.53
CA ILE A 30 -3.40 -3.91 1.15
C ILE A 30 -4.65 -4.59 1.76
N PRO A 31 -4.84 -5.91 1.61
CA PRO A 31 -5.93 -6.64 2.27
C PRO A 31 -6.07 -6.39 3.77
N ARG A 32 -4.95 -6.24 4.49
CA ARG A 32 -4.94 -6.12 5.96
C ARG A 32 -5.39 -4.75 6.45
N ILE A 33 -5.42 -3.77 5.54
CA ILE A 33 -5.76 -2.39 5.87
C ILE A 33 -6.94 -1.86 5.04
N SER A 34 -7.54 -2.69 4.20
CA SER A 34 -8.75 -2.34 3.45
C SER A 34 -10.01 -2.65 4.25
N THR A 35 -11.04 -1.83 4.04
CA THR A 35 -12.40 -2.09 4.50
C THR A 35 -13.38 -1.93 3.34
N PRO A 36 -14.17 -2.96 2.97
CA PRO A 36 -14.05 -4.35 3.47
C PRO A 36 -12.67 -4.96 3.14
N THR A 37 -12.31 -6.03 3.86
CA THR A 37 -11.07 -6.78 3.63
C THR A 37 -11.06 -7.32 2.20
N LEU A 38 -10.08 -6.95 1.40
CA LEU A 38 -9.90 -7.48 0.05
C LEU A 38 -9.35 -8.90 0.15
N THR A 39 -9.93 -9.82 -0.61
CA THR A 39 -9.45 -11.20 -0.73
C THR A 39 -8.25 -11.27 -1.68
N ALA A 40 -7.49 -12.36 -1.60
CA ALA A 40 -6.37 -12.58 -2.53
C ALA A 40 -6.85 -12.66 -4.00
N GLN A 41 -8.06 -13.17 -4.23
CA GLN A 41 -8.63 -13.25 -5.57
C GLN A 41 -9.02 -11.86 -6.09
N GLU A 42 -9.71 -11.04 -5.29
CA GLU A 42 -10.06 -9.66 -5.70
C GLU A 42 -8.81 -8.83 -5.99
N MET A 43 -7.71 -9.04 -5.25
CA MET A 43 -6.42 -8.40 -5.53
C MET A 43 -5.79 -8.89 -6.84
N ALA A 44 -5.96 -10.17 -7.19
CA ALA A 44 -5.38 -10.76 -8.40
C ALA A 44 -6.14 -10.39 -9.67
N GLU A 45 -7.45 -10.16 -9.56
CA GLU A 45 -8.33 -9.73 -10.65
C GLU A 45 -8.41 -8.20 -10.79
N MET A 46 -7.72 -7.45 -9.93
CA MET A 46 -7.68 -5.99 -9.93
C MET A 46 -6.92 -5.44 -11.14
N ASP A 47 -7.41 -4.34 -11.71
CA ASP A 47 -6.71 -3.65 -12.78
C ASP A 47 -5.36 -3.08 -12.27
N PRO A 48 -4.28 -3.12 -13.09
CA PRO A 48 -2.98 -2.59 -12.70
C PRO A 48 -2.99 -1.11 -12.30
N ALA A 49 -3.86 -0.29 -12.87
CA ALA A 49 -3.98 1.13 -12.52
C ALA A 49 -4.52 1.30 -11.10
N ASP A 50 -5.54 0.52 -10.72
CA ASP A 50 -6.12 0.52 -9.38
C ASP A 50 -5.11 0.00 -8.35
N LEU A 51 -4.41 -1.09 -8.65
CA LEU A 51 -3.35 -1.61 -7.79
C LEU A 51 -2.25 -0.58 -7.56
N THR A 52 -1.85 0.15 -8.60
CA THR A 52 -0.84 1.21 -8.51
C THR A 52 -1.33 2.35 -7.62
N ALA A 53 -2.58 2.79 -7.81
CA ALA A 53 -3.18 3.85 -6.99
C ALA A 53 -3.22 3.49 -5.50
N LEU A 54 -3.66 2.26 -5.17
CA LEU A 54 -3.65 1.76 -3.80
C LEU A 54 -2.23 1.67 -3.24
N SER A 55 -1.27 1.23 -4.05
CA SER A 55 0.14 1.13 -3.65
C SER A 55 0.75 2.50 -3.32
N VAL A 56 0.43 3.55 -4.10
CA VAL A 56 0.85 4.93 -3.81
C VAL A 56 0.26 5.41 -2.48
N GLU A 57 -1.01 5.11 -2.21
CA GLU A 57 -1.65 5.46 -0.95
C GLU A 57 -0.95 4.76 0.25
N VAL A 58 -0.60 3.48 0.11
CA VAL A 58 0.16 2.73 1.12
C VAL A 58 1.52 3.35 1.40
N VAL A 59 2.30 3.65 0.35
CA VAL A 59 3.63 4.29 0.51
C VAL A 59 3.48 5.66 1.18
N THR A 60 2.47 6.43 0.77
CA THR A 60 2.18 7.75 1.34
C THR A 60 1.92 7.68 2.85
N PHE A 61 1.27 6.63 3.35
CA PHE A 61 1.07 6.45 4.80
C PHE A 61 2.37 6.26 5.60
N LEU A 62 3.41 5.72 4.96
CA LEU A 62 4.71 5.44 5.58
C LEU A 62 5.66 6.64 5.54
N LEU A 63 5.41 7.60 4.64
CA LEU A 63 6.21 8.81 4.54
C LEU A 63 5.90 9.80 5.68
N LYS A 64 6.95 10.47 6.17
CA LYS A 64 6.78 11.61 7.08
C LYS A 64 6.21 12.80 6.31
N LYS A 65 5.38 13.62 6.97
CA LYS A 65 4.79 14.84 6.38
C LYS A 65 5.83 15.76 5.71
N SER A 66 7.04 15.84 6.26
CA SER A 66 8.14 16.63 5.70
C SER A 66 8.62 16.13 4.33
N VAL A 67 8.52 14.83 4.07
CA VAL A 67 8.90 14.23 2.77
C VAL A 67 7.78 14.46 1.75
N LEU A 68 6.53 14.33 2.17
CA LEU A 68 5.37 14.59 1.32
C LEU A 68 5.30 16.04 0.83
N ALA A 69 5.67 17.01 1.68
CA ALA A 69 5.70 18.43 1.32
C ALA A 69 6.76 18.79 0.26
N GLY A 70 7.73 17.91 0.02
CA GLY A 70 8.76 18.09 -1.01
C GLY A 70 8.48 17.34 -2.32
N LEU A 71 7.39 16.57 -2.40
CA LEU A 71 6.97 15.94 -3.65
C LEU A 71 6.35 17.02 -4.55
N PRO A 72 6.77 17.15 -5.82
CA PRO A 72 6.09 18.05 -6.73
C PRO A 72 4.63 17.60 -6.87
N THR A 73 3.70 18.45 -6.43
CA THR A 73 2.30 18.36 -6.86
C THR A 73 2.29 18.53 -8.37
N ALA A 74 2.06 17.44 -9.08
CA ALA A 74 1.78 17.45 -10.51
C ALA A 74 0.43 18.15 -10.78
#